data_AF-A0A355FIR4-F1
#
_entry.id   AF-A0A355FIR4-F1
#
_cell.length_a   1.000
_cell.length_b   1.000
_cell.length_c   1.000
_cell.angle_alpha   90.00
_cell.angle_beta   90.00
_cell.angle_gamma   90.00
#
_symmetry.space_group_name_H-M   'P 1'
#
loop_
_entity.id
_entity.type
_entity.pdbx_description
1 polymer ?
#
loop_
_entity_poly.entity_id
_entity_poly.type
_entity_poly.pdbx_seq_one_letter_code
_entity_poly.pdbx_strand_id
1 'polypeptide(L)'
;RKLKTPIIGITGTNGKTTTKELIATTLSREFKVAYTQGNLNNHIGVPLTLLSMNASHEIGIVEMGANHPGEIKELCEIVEPDFGLITNVGKA
;
A
#
# COMPACT_ATOMS: atom_id res chain seq x y z
N ARG A 1 8.53 -13.70 1.44
CA ARG A 1 7.09 -13.63 1.05
C ARG A 1 6.62 -14.89 0.31
N LYS A 2 5.43 -15.41 0.62
CA LYS A 2 4.87 -16.66 0.02
C LYS A 2 4.32 -16.47 -1.41
N LEU A 3 3.63 -15.36 -1.66
CA LEU A 3 2.95 -15.10 -2.94
C LEU A 3 3.88 -14.57 -4.05
N LYS A 4 5.08 -14.07 -3.71
CA LYS A 4 6.04 -13.41 -4.63
C LYS A 4 5.45 -12.27 -5.49
N THR A 5 4.25 -11.80 -5.16
CA THR A 5 3.60 -10.65 -5.80
C THR A 5 4.39 -9.37 -5.50
N PRO A 6 4.75 -8.56 -6.51
CA PRO A 6 5.36 -7.26 -6.30
C PRO A 6 4.41 -6.32 -5.56
N ILE A 7 4.93 -5.58 -4.57
CA ILE A 7 4.16 -4.68 -3.72
C ILE A 7 4.65 -3.24 -3.87
N ILE A 8 3.72 -2.33 -4.13
CA ILE A 8 3.92 -0.87 -4.14
C ILE A 8 3.39 -0.31 -2.82
N GLY A 9 4.26 0.21 -1.97
CA GLY A 9 3.90 0.91 -0.74
C GLY A 9 3.73 2.41 -0.98
N ILE A 10 2.58 2.98 -0.61
CA ILE A 10 2.25 4.40 -0.79
C ILE A 10 2.16 5.08 0.58
N THR A 11 2.93 6.15 0.78
CA THR A 11 2.85 6.97 2.00
C THR A 11 2.98 8.47 1.70
N GLY A 12 2.89 9.30 2.74
CA GLY A 12 2.92 10.76 2.68
C GLY A 12 1.85 11.40 3.56
N THR A 13 1.94 12.69 3.78
CA THR A 13 0.96 13.48 4.56
C THR A 13 -0.38 13.48 3.83
N ASN A 14 -0.39 13.87 2.55
CA ASN A 14 -1.60 14.06 1.74
C ASN A 14 -1.51 13.34 0.39
N GLY A 15 -2.65 13.03 -0.21
CA GLY A 15 -2.74 12.45 -1.56
C GLY A 15 -2.57 10.93 -1.64
N LYS A 16 -2.27 10.25 -0.53
CA LYS A 16 -2.11 8.78 -0.47
C LYS A 16 -3.27 8.03 -1.14
N THR A 17 -4.49 8.28 -0.70
CA THR A 17 -5.69 7.58 -1.18
C THR A 17 -5.96 7.85 -2.65
N THR A 18 -5.88 9.12 -3.09
CA THR A 18 -6.07 9.47 -4.51
C THR A 18 -5.01 8.79 -5.39
N THR A 19 -3.74 8.81 -4.98
CA THR A 19 -2.66 8.16 -5.72
C THR A 19 -2.84 6.65 -5.77
N LYS A 20 -3.23 6.03 -4.66
CA LYS A 20 -3.56 4.60 -4.59
C LYS A 20 -4.67 4.23 -5.57
N GLU A 21 -5.78 4.96 -5.57
CA GLU A 21 -6.92 4.71 -6.49
C GLU A 21 -6.51 4.87 -7.96
N LEU A 22 -5.73 5.90 -8.29
CA LEU A 22 -5.24 6.13 -9.65
C LEU A 22 -4.33 4.99 -10.13
N ILE A 23 -3.34 4.60 -9.33
CA ILE A 23 -2.42 3.50 -9.68
C ILE A 23 -3.21 2.18 -9.81
N ALA A 24 -4.11 1.89 -8.85
CA ALA A 24 -4.93 0.68 -8.89
C ALA A 24 -5.80 0.63 -10.15
N THR A 25 -6.48 1.73 -10.48
CA THR A 25 -7.36 1.81 -11.66
C THR A 25 -6.57 1.65 -12.95
N THR A 26 -5.40 2.29 -13.07
CA THR A 26 -4.57 2.20 -14.26
C THR A 26 -3.99 0.79 -14.44
N LEU A 27 -3.39 0.20 -13.40
CA LEU A 27 -2.77 -1.12 -13.49
C LEU A 27 -3.80 -2.26 -13.64
N SER A 28 -5.01 -2.09 -13.10
CA SER A 28 -6.10 -3.08 -13.25
C SER A 28 -6.58 -3.25 -14.69
N ARG A 29 -6.14 -2.40 -15.63
CA ARG A 29 -6.43 -2.57 -17.06
C ARG A 29 -5.66 -3.73 -17.68
N GLU A 30 -4.53 -4.11 -17.09
CA GLU A 30 -3.64 -5.14 -17.64
C GLU A 30 -3.33 -6.26 -16.63
N PHE A 31 -3.39 -5.97 -15.33
CA PHE A 31 -3.00 -6.90 -14.27
C PHE A 31 -4.13 -7.15 -13.28
N LYS A 32 -4.10 -8.30 -12.59
CA LYS A 32 -4.90 -8.56 -11.40
C LYS A 32 -4.30 -7.86 -10.19
N VAL A 33 -4.87 -6.74 -9.80
CA VAL A 33 -4.36 -5.89 -8.71
C VAL A 33 -5.15 -6.11 -7.42
N ALA A 34 -4.44 -6.33 -6.31
CA ALA A 34 -4.99 -6.18 -4.96
C ALA A 34 -4.53 -4.85 -4.37
N TYR A 35 -5.42 -4.10 -3.72
CA TYR A 35 -5.04 -2.83 -3.12
C TYR A 35 -5.83 -2.49 -1.86
N THR A 36 -5.27 -1.64 -1.00
CA THR A 36 -5.90 -1.20 0.26
C THR A 36 -7.29 -0.62 0.01
N GLN A 37 -8.30 -1.18 0.67
CA GLN A 37 -9.68 -0.71 0.57
C GLN A 37 -9.99 0.33 1.65
N GLY A 38 -10.74 1.36 1.29
CA GLY A 38 -11.07 2.46 2.20
C GLY A 38 -9.82 3.11 2.81
N ASN A 39 -9.85 3.34 4.12
CA ASN A 39 -8.77 3.96 4.92
C ASN A 39 -7.98 2.95 5.76
N LEU A 40 -7.90 1.68 5.33
CA LEU A 40 -7.22 0.59 6.04
C LEU A 40 -5.69 0.68 5.91
N ASN A 41 -5.11 1.80 6.34
CA ASN A 41 -3.70 2.14 6.13
C ASN A 41 -2.83 2.09 7.39
N ASN A 42 -3.38 1.61 8.51
CA ASN A 42 -2.68 1.51 9.81
C ASN A 42 -2.18 0.08 10.10
N HIS A 43 -1.64 -0.15 11.30
CA HIS A 43 -1.10 -1.42 11.78
C HIS A 43 -2.10 -2.60 11.77
N ILE A 44 -3.41 -2.35 11.65
CA ILE A 44 -4.44 -3.38 11.49
C ILE A 44 -4.86 -3.51 10.02
N GLY A 45 -5.11 -2.38 9.36
CA GLY A 45 -5.61 -2.34 7.99
C GLY A 45 -4.62 -2.86 6.95
N VAL A 46 -3.33 -2.61 7.18
CA VAL A 46 -2.25 -3.08 6.31
C VAL A 46 -2.19 -4.61 6.29
N PRO A 47 -2.11 -5.33 7.44
CA PRO A 47 -2.21 -6.79 7.45
C PRO A 47 -3.46 -7.34 6.75
N LEU A 48 -4.62 -6.71 6.93
CA LEU A 48 -5.86 -7.15 6.26
C LEU A 48 -5.76 -7.03 4.73
N THR A 49 -5.11 -5.97 4.24
CA THR A 49 -4.84 -5.80 2.82
C THR A 49 -3.90 -6.89 2.29
N LEU A 50 -2.86 -7.25 3.04
CA LEU A 50 -1.93 -8.31 2.64
C LEU A 50 -2.61 -9.69 2.64
N LEU A 51 -3.47 -9.96 3.63
CA LEU A 51 -4.19 -11.23 3.76
C LEU A 51 -5.30 -11.41 2.72
N SER A 52 -5.80 -10.32 2.11
CA SER A 52 -6.75 -10.41 0.99
C SER A 52 -6.08 -10.79 -0.33
N MET A 53 -4.75 -10.67 -0.42
CA MET A 53 -4.00 -11.08 -1.60
C MET A 53 -3.97 -12.61 -1.72
N ASN A 54 -3.94 -13.09 -2.96
CA ASN A 54 -3.87 -14.51 -3.28
C ASN A 54 -3.02 -14.71 -4.54
N ALA A 55 -2.73 -15.96 -4.89
CA ALA A 55 -1.82 -16.32 -5.98
C ALA A 55 -2.27 -15.84 -7.38
N SER A 56 -3.52 -15.40 -7.54
CA SER A 56 -3.97 -14.81 -8.80
C SER A 56 -3.65 -13.32 -8.93
N HIS A 57 -3.28 -12.64 -7.85
CA HIS A 57 -2.92 -11.22 -7.89
C HIS A 57 -1.47 -11.06 -8.34
N GLU A 58 -1.30 -10.23 -9.36
CA GLU A 58 -0.04 -9.95 -10.03
C GLU A 58 0.66 -8.72 -9.45
N ILE A 59 -0.09 -7.79 -8.84
CA ILE A 59 0.46 -6.59 -8.18
C ILE A 59 -0.34 -6.30 -6.90
N GLY A 60 0.38 -5.94 -5.82
CA GLY A 60 -0.19 -5.43 -4.59
C GLY A 60 0.07 -3.92 -4.43
N ILE A 61 -0.93 -3.13 -4.00
CA ILE A 61 -0.77 -1.71 -3.68
C ILE A 61 -1.23 -1.46 -2.26
N VAL A 62 -0.31 -1.06 -1.39
CA VAL A 62 -0.59 -0.89 0.04
C VAL A 62 -0.45 0.58 0.43
N GLU A 63 -1.56 1.18 0.89
CA GLU A 63 -1.54 2.50 1.50
C GLU A 63 -1.05 2.40 2.95
N MET A 64 -0.04 3.20 3.31
CA MET A 64 0.61 3.20 4.62
C MET A 64 0.49 4.58 5.26
N GLY A 65 -0.34 4.67 6.29
CA GLY A 65 -0.59 5.85 7.10
C GLY A 65 0.15 5.78 8.43
N ALA A 66 0.79 6.88 8.80
CA ALA A 66 1.45 7.06 10.08
C ALA A 66 1.15 8.45 10.63
N ASN A 67 0.95 8.53 11.94
CA ASN A 67 0.80 9.74 12.73
C ASN A 67 2.08 10.07 13.52
N HIS A 68 2.86 9.05 13.90
CA HIS A 68 4.06 9.23 14.73
C HIS A 68 5.34 8.85 13.98
N PRO A 69 6.48 9.50 14.32
CA PRO A 69 7.78 9.08 13.82
C PRO A 69 8.04 7.60 14.12
N GLY A 70 8.49 6.85 13.12
CA GLY A 70 8.79 5.41 13.24
C GLY A 70 7.70 4.48 12.71
N GLU A 71 6.43 4.89 12.67
CA GLU A 71 5.33 3.99 12.26
C GLU A 71 5.45 3.55 10.78
N ILE A 72 5.93 4.42 9.88
CA ILE A 72 6.19 3.99 8.49
C ILE A 72 7.28 2.92 8.42
N LYS A 73 8.29 2.98 9.29
CA LYS A 73 9.32 1.94 9.35
C LYS A 73 8.69 0.60 9.75
N GLU A 74 7.86 0.60 10.79
CA GLU A 74 7.13 -0.59 11.24
C GLU A 74 6.21 -1.15 10.15
N LEU A 75 5.47 -0.28 9.43
CA LEU A 75 4.64 -0.71 8.31
C LEU A 75 5.47 -1.30 7.16
N CYS A 76 6.66 -0.75 6.87
CA CYS A 76 7.56 -1.33 5.88
C CYS A 76 8.10 -2.70 6.29
N GLU A 77 8.33 -2.95 7.59
CA GLU A 77 8.72 -4.27 8.11
C GLU A 77 7.60 -5.31 7.95
N ILE A 78 6.34 -4.88 7.95
CA ILE A 78 5.17 -5.75 7.69
C ILE A 78 4.96 -5.96 6.18
N VAL A 79 5.01 -4.89 5.40
CA VAL A 79 4.64 -4.88 3.98
C VAL A 79 5.75 -5.44 3.10
N GLU A 80 7.01 -5.22 3.48
CA GLU A 80 8.20 -5.51 2.67
C GLU A 80 8.03 -5.02 1.21
N PRO A 81 7.76 -3.71 0.98
CA PRO A 81 7.44 -3.21 -0.36
C PRO A 81 8.65 -3.34 -1.31
N ASP A 82 8.39 -3.70 -2.56
CA ASP A 82 9.40 -3.72 -3.63
C ASP A 82 9.62 -2.31 -4.20
N PHE A 83 8.57 -1.50 -4.17
CA PHE A 83 8.59 -0.11 -4.61
C PHE A 83 7.96 0.78 -3.56
N GLY A 84 8.61 1.89 -3.22
CA GLY A 84 8.09 2.91 -2.32
C GLY A 84 7.71 4.18 -3.07
N LEU A 85 6.51 4.70 -2.81
CA LEU A 85 6.05 5.99 -3.32
C LEU A 85 5.67 6.91 -2.16
N ILE A 86 6.37 8.03 -2.06
CA ILE A 86 6.07 9.10 -1.11
C ILE A 86 5.38 10.21 -1.90
N THR A 87 4.13 10.53 -1.57
CA THR A 87 3.35 11.54 -2.28
C THR A 87 3.82 12.95 -1.97
N ASN A 88 3.45 13.47 -0.79
CA ASN A 88 3.83 14.79 -0.29
C ASN A 88 4.22 14.66 1.19
N VAL A 89 5.24 15.40 1.60
CA VAL A 89 5.68 15.50 3.00
C VAL A 89 5.46 16.94 3.44
N GLY A 90 4.49 17.13 4.31
CA GLY A 90 4.12 18.44 4.84
C GLY A 90 3.50 18.32 6.23
N LYS A 91 3.17 19.47 6.82
CA LYS A 91 2.34 19.49 8.03
C LYS A 91 0.90 19.12 7.64
N ALA A 92 0.34 18.14 8.34
CA ALA A 92 -1.10 17.89 8.36
C ALA A 92 -1.75 18.80 9.41
#